data_AF-A0A497AN12-F1
#
_entry.id   AF-A0A497AN12-F1
#
_cell.length_a   1.000
_cell.length_b   1.000
_cell.length_c   1.000
_cell.angle_alpha   90.00
_cell.angle_beta   90.00
_cell.angle_gamma   90.00
#
_symmetry.space_group_name_H-M   'P 1'
#
loop_
_entity.id
_entity.type
_entity.pdbx_description
1 polymer ?
#
loop_
_entity_poly.entity_id
_entity_poly.type
_entity_poly.pdbx_seq_one_letter_code
_entity_poly.pdbx_strand_id
1 'polypeptide(L)'
;MEIHAGNLDYKDRTFVLVAIGALLLLVGIAAAILGPVEMYCFYLFSEGGRFHYEGFGFGSFMFGNIACQIGGYYLIAAVAIPLGYGHLKVRRWARKLSLTLLWFWLVVGLPLIVVLFLMLVTAKELSVAAVVIVAIALVLSYLALPGLLIRFYRCRNVRLTFEVHDPKTYWIEELPLPALVLSSLYIFYIFALHIPILFNGIVPFFGTFLYDLQGIALLDLLIACLVCLVWGSLRLKAWAWWGSLIYFGMATVSSILTLAQSSYADILSLMKFAPTEMDALQGVPAQGVHFAVLIGIPLLTTWGMIVLSKRHFGPEGGIS
;
A
#
# COMPACT_ATOMS: atom_id res chain seq x y z
N MET A 1 14.24 -5.73 -42.61
CA MET A 1 13.31 -4.63 -42.31
C MET A 1 14.15 -3.48 -41.78
N GLU A 2 14.65 -2.67 -42.71
CA GLU A 2 15.54 -1.54 -42.44
C GLU A 2 14.78 -0.49 -41.62
N ILE A 3 15.36 -0.09 -40.49
CA ILE A 3 14.86 1.02 -39.70
C ILE A 3 15.21 2.30 -40.48
N HIS A 4 14.21 2.84 -41.17
CA HIS A 4 14.29 4.11 -41.87
C HIS A 4 14.80 5.22 -40.95
N ALA A 5 15.72 5.99 -41.51
CA ALA A 5 16.18 7.30 -41.06
C ALA A 5 15.03 8.16 -40.51
N GLY A 6 15.01 8.36 -39.19
CA GLY A 6 14.03 9.23 -38.52
C GLY A 6 14.26 9.46 -37.03
N ASN A 7 15.43 9.16 -36.45
CA ASN A 7 15.59 9.26 -34.99
C ASN A 7 16.97 9.74 -34.53
N LEU A 8 17.40 10.91 -35.02
CA LEU A 8 18.65 11.57 -34.62
C LEU A 8 18.69 12.01 -33.13
N ASP A 9 17.60 11.82 -32.35
CA ASP A 9 17.51 12.24 -30.93
C ASP A 9 17.15 11.09 -29.95
N TYR A 10 17.26 9.83 -30.39
CA TYR A 10 17.15 8.70 -29.44
C TYR A 10 18.40 8.62 -28.56
N LYS A 11 18.21 8.77 -27.25
CA LYS A 11 19.25 8.54 -26.25
C LYS A 11 18.94 7.28 -25.46
N ASP A 12 19.77 6.26 -25.61
CA ASP A 12 19.66 5.03 -24.82
C ASP A 12 19.77 5.34 -23.32
N ARG A 13 18.85 4.78 -22.53
CA ARG A 13 18.77 4.96 -21.08
C ARG A 13 19.12 3.70 -20.29
N THR A 14 19.65 2.68 -20.95
CA THR A 14 19.96 1.37 -20.37
C THR A 14 20.77 1.48 -19.09
N PHE A 15 21.84 2.29 -19.07
CA PHE A 15 22.66 2.47 -17.87
C PHE A 15 21.86 2.92 -16.65
N VAL A 16 21.00 3.94 -16.82
CA VAL A 16 20.16 4.47 -15.73
C VAL A 16 19.15 3.41 -15.27
N LEU A 17 18.54 2.69 -16.21
CA LEU A 17 17.59 1.62 -15.90
C LEU A 17 18.26 0.48 -15.14
N VAL A 18 19.45 0.05 -15.56
CA VAL A 18 20.24 -0.98 -14.87
C VAL A 18 20.63 -0.52 -13.47
N ALA A 19 21.04 0.74 -13.28
CA ALA A 19 21.36 1.29 -11.96
C ALA A 19 20.14 1.29 -11.03
N ILE A 20 18.97 1.72 -11.52
CA ILE A 20 17.69 1.63 -10.78
C ILE A 20 17.39 0.16 -10.45
N GLY A 21 17.57 -0.75 -11.42
CA GLY A 21 17.33 -2.18 -11.23
C GLY A 21 18.23 -2.82 -10.17
N ALA A 22 19.51 -2.48 -10.16
CA ALA A 22 20.46 -2.93 -9.16
C ALA A 22 20.05 -2.43 -7.76
N LEU A 23 19.70 -1.14 -7.63
CA LEU A 23 19.25 -0.57 -6.37
C LEU A 23 17.97 -1.26 -5.85
N LEU A 24 16.96 -1.42 -6.71
CA LEU A 24 15.71 -2.10 -6.35
C LEU A 24 15.97 -3.55 -5.93
N LEU A 25 16.83 -4.27 -6.64
CA LEU A 25 17.16 -5.64 -6.30
C LEU A 25 17.89 -5.73 -4.96
N LEU A 26 18.85 -4.84 -4.69
CA LEU A 26 19.55 -4.77 -3.41
C LEU A 26 18.61 -4.48 -2.25
N VAL A 27 17.73 -3.49 -2.40
CA VAL A 27 16.70 -3.16 -1.39
C VAL A 27 15.77 -4.34 -1.17
N GLY A 28 15.32 -5.00 -2.24
CA GLY A 28 14.44 -6.16 -2.15
C GLY A 28 15.08 -7.35 -1.45
N ILE A 29 16.35 -7.65 -1.75
CA ILE A 29 17.11 -8.71 -1.08
C ILE A 29 17.34 -8.37 0.40
N ALA A 30 17.73 -7.13 0.70
CA ALA A 30 17.91 -6.69 2.08
C ALA A 30 16.61 -6.83 2.89
N ALA A 31 15.47 -6.39 2.34
CA ALA A 31 14.16 -6.57 2.98
C ALA A 31 13.81 -8.06 3.17
N ALA A 32 14.06 -8.91 2.17
CA ALA A 32 13.82 -10.35 2.28
C ALA A 32 14.65 -11.01 3.41
N ILE A 33 15.85 -10.49 3.69
CA ILE A 33 16.72 -10.96 4.78
C ILE A 33 16.26 -10.40 6.14
N LEU A 34 15.79 -9.15 6.19
CA LEU A 34 15.32 -8.53 7.43
C LEU A 34 14.09 -9.25 8.01
N GLY A 35 13.18 -9.76 7.17
CA GLY A 35 12.01 -10.51 7.63
C GLY A 35 12.35 -11.67 8.60
N PRO A 36 13.18 -12.65 8.19
CA PRO A 36 13.64 -13.72 9.09
C PRO A 36 14.44 -13.23 10.29
N VAL A 37 15.24 -12.17 10.15
CA VAL A 37 16.00 -11.59 11.28
C VAL A 37 15.05 -11.04 12.34
N GLU A 38 14.00 -10.33 11.93
CA GLU A 38 13.01 -9.78 12.86
C GLU A 38 12.05 -10.81 13.46
N MET A 39 11.92 -12.00 12.85
CA MET A 39 11.24 -13.11 13.54
C MET A 39 11.90 -13.43 14.89
N TYR A 40 13.19 -13.10 15.07
CA TYR A 40 13.87 -13.24 16.36
C TYR A 40 13.25 -12.38 17.47
N CYS A 41 12.61 -11.24 17.12
CA CYS A 41 11.92 -10.41 18.08
C CYS A 41 10.80 -11.17 18.80
N PHE A 42 10.11 -12.11 18.14
CA PHE A 42 9.10 -12.93 18.82
C PHE A 42 9.70 -13.73 19.99
N TYR A 43 10.92 -14.26 19.85
CA TYR A 43 11.61 -14.97 20.95
C TYR A 43 12.07 -14.04 22.07
N LEU A 44 12.39 -12.78 21.76
CA LEU A 44 12.80 -11.81 22.76
C LEU A 44 11.63 -11.36 23.66
N PHE A 45 10.40 -11.42 23.16
CA PHE A 45 9.17 -11.06 23.90
C PHE A 45 8.39 -12.27 24.44
N SER A 46 8.63 -13.48 23.92
CA SER A 46 8.03 -14.71 24.45
C SER A 46 8.50 -15.01 25.87
N GLU A 47 7.84 -15.96 26.54
CA GLU A 47 8.19 -16.40 27.89
C GLU A 47 9.69 -16.77 28.00
N GLY A 48 10.37 -16.24 29.02
CA GLY A 48 11.83 -16.40 29.20
C GLY A 48 12.69 -15.45 28.35
N GLY A 49 12.09 -14.66 27.46
CA GLY A 49 12.75 -13.64 26.65
C GLY A 49 13.12 -12.38 27.45
N ARG A 50 14.10 -11.64 26.95
CA ARG A 50 14.64 -10.43 27.62
C ARG A 50 13.59 -9.33 27.83
N PHE A 51 12.63 -9.21 26.92
CA PHE A 51 11.60 -8.16 26.92
C PHE A 51 10.21 -8.73 27.21
N HIS A 52 10.15 -9.91 27.83
CA HIS A 52 8.90 -10.57 28.14
C HIS A 52 8.01 -9.75 29.07
N TYR A 53 6.70 -9.77 28.80
CA TYR A 53 5.64 -9.32 29.68
C TYR A 53 4.42 -10.22 29.51
N GLU A 54 3.58 -10.27 30.56
CA GLU A 54 2.34 -11.05 30.54
C GLU A 54 1.35 -10.50 29.49
N GLY A 55 0.78 -11.39 28.67
CA GLY A 55 -0.16 -11.02 27.60
C GLY A 55 0.48 -10.76 26.24
N PHE A 56 1.80 -10.92 26.08
CA PHE A 56 2.41 -10.95 24.76
C PHE A 56 1.94 -12.18 23.96
N GLY A 57 1.40 -11.96 22.76
CA GLY A 57 0.89 -13.03 21.89
C GLY A 57 -0.06 -12.50 20.83
N PHE A 58 -0.75 -13.40 20.14
CA PHE A 58 -1.77 -13.00 19.17
C PHE A 58 -2.87 -12.14 19.85
N GLY A 59 -3.20 -11.00 19.24
CA GLY A 59 -4.10 -10.01 19.84
C GLY A 59 -3.37 -8.89 20.60
N SER A 60 -2.08 -9.04 20.92
CA SER A 60 -1.28 -7.99 21.57
C SER A 60 -0.79 -6.94 20.56
N PHE A 61 -0.61 -5.70 21.03
CA PHE A 61 -0.10 -4.62 20.20
C PHE A 61 1.29 -4.91 19.62
N MET A 62 2.24 -5.31 20.48
CA MET A 62 3.62 -5.56 20.06
C MET A 62 3.73 -6.73 19.08
N PHE A 63 2.98 -7.81 19.33
CA PHE A 63 2.93 -8.94 18.40
C PHE A 63 2.42 -8.51 17.03
N GLY A 64 1.30 -7.79 16.99
CA GLY A 64 0.74 -7.26 15.75
C GLY A 64 1.70 -6.31 15.03
N ASN A 65 2.42 -5.45 15.77
CA ASN A 65 3.41 -4.55 15.21
C ASN A 65 4.59 -5.29 14.55
N ILE A 66 5.20 -6.27 15.25
CA ILE A 66 6.29 -7.10 14.71
C ILE A 66 5.80 -7.87 13.47
N ALA A 67 4.62 -8.48 13.54
CA ALA A 67 4.04 -9.21 12.41
C ALA A 67 3.79 -8.30 11.20
N CYS A 68 3.24 -7.09 11.41
CA CYS A 68 3.04 -6.09 10.36
C CYS A 68 4.36 -5.64 9.73
N GLN A 69 5.40 -5.42 10.54
CA GLN A 69 6.72 -4.99 10.08
C GLN A 69 7.37 -6.07 9.19
N ILE A 70 7.35 -7.32 9.65
CA ILE A 70 7.84 -8.47 8.88
C ILE A 70 7.05 -8.64 7.58
N GLY A 71 5.72 -8.56 7.64
CA GLY A 71 4.86 -8.57 6.44
C GLY A 71 5.22 -7.44 5.47
N GLY A 72 5.52 -6.25 5.99
CA GLY A 72 5.98 -5.09 5.22
C GLY A 72 7.29 -5.36 4.47
N TYR A 73 8.28 -6.00 5.11
CA TYR A 73 9.52 -6.37 4.42
C TYR A 73 9.30 -7.35 3.29
N TYR A 74 8.47 -8.37 3.49
CA TYR A 74 8.16 -9.32 2.43
C TYR A 74 7.38 -8.66 1.29
N LEU A 75 6.50 -7.70 1.57
CA LEU A 75 5.83 -6.91 0.54
C LEU A 75 6.83 -6.05 -0.26
N ILE A 76 7.77 -5.39 0.42
CA ILE A 76 8.86 -4.64 -0.22
C ILE A 76 9.68 -5.58 -1.12
N ALA A 77 10.08 -6.75 -0.62
CA ALA A 77 10.83 -7.74 -1.39
C ALA A 77 10.05 -8.24 -2.61
N ALA A 78 8.77 -8.59 -2.42
CA ALA A 78 7.88 -9.09 -3.47
C ALA A 78 7.67 -8.09 -4.62
N VAL A 79 7.81 -6.78 -4.33
CA VAL A 79 7.74 -5.72 -5.35
C VAL A 79 9.11 -5.40 -5.93
N ALA A 80 10.10 -5.17 -5.09
CA ALA A 80 11.41 -4.65 -5.47
C ALA A 80 12.26 -5.68 -6.21
N ILE A 81 12.19 -6.97 -5.85
CA ILE A 81 12.97 -8.02 -6.52
C ILE A 81 12.50 -8.20 -7.97
N PRO A 82 11.20 -8.42 -8.28
CA PRO A 82 10.76 -8.53 -9.67
C PRO A 82 11.06 -7.27 -10.47
N LEU A 83 10.77 -6.07 -9.93
CA LEU A 83 11.12 -4.83 -10.63
C LEU A 83 12.62 -4.71 -10.87
N GLY A 84 13.45 -4.98 -9.87
CA GLY A 84 14.90 -4.96 -9.98
C GLY A 84 15.40 -5.85 -11.11
N TYR A 85 14.94 -7.11 -11.13
CA TYR A 85 15.22 -8.05 -12.22
C TYR A 85 14.73 -7.53 -13.58
N GLY A 86 13.51 -7.02 -13.65
CA GLY A 86 12.91 -6.47 -14.87
C GLY A 86 13.74 -5.30 -15.43
N HIS A 87 14.27 -4.43 -14.57
CA HIS A 87 15.11 -3.30 -14.96
C HIS A 87 16.51 -3.73 -15.39
N LEU A 88 17.14 -4.66 -14.66
CA LEU A 88 18.46 -5.21 -15.00
C LEU A 88 18.46 -5.91 -16.36
N LYS A 89 17.35 -6.57 -16.70
CA LYS A 89 17.15 -7.24 -18.00
C LYS A 89 16.44 -6.35 -19.02
N VAL A 90 16.16 -5.08 -18.69
CA VAL A 90 15.45 -4.11 -19.53
C VAL A 90 14.18 -4.70 -20.16
N ARG A 91 13.42 -5.45 -19.35
CA ARG A 91 12.18 -6.12 -19.77
C ARG A 91 11.05 -5.11 -19.93
N ARG A 92 10.29 -5.24 -21.01
CA ARG A 92 9.27 -4.24 -21.38
C ARG A 92 8.15 -4.09 -20.35
N TRP A 93 7.73 -5.19 -19.73
CA TRP A 93 6.73 -5.20 -18.65
C TRP A 93 7.17 -4.40 -17.41
N ALA A 94 8.47 -4.28 -17.15
CA ALA A 94 9.00 -3.61 -15.96
C ALA A 94 8.61 -2.13 -15.95
N ARG A 95 8.63 -1.48 -17.12
CA ARG A 95 8.16 -0.09 -17.28
C ARG A 95 6.69 0.07 -16.91
N LYS A 96 5.83 -0.81 -17.42
CA LYS A 96 4.38 -0.75 -17.18
C LYS A 96 4.10 -0.95 -15.69
N LEU A 97 4.74 -1.94 -15.08
CA LEU A 97 4.59 -2.22 -13.66
C LEU A 97 5.13 -1.09 -12.77
N SER A 98 6.28 -0.49 -13.10
CA SER A 98 6.79 0.69 -12.39
C SER A 98 5.83 1.87 -12.47
N LEU A 99 5.26 2.16 -13.64
CA LEU A 99 4.26 3.22 -13.77
C LEU A 99 3.04 2.93 -12.90
N THR A 100 2.53 1.69 -12.91
CA THR A 100 1.41 1.28 -12.04
C THR A 100 1.74 1.53 -10.57
N LEU A 101 2.90 1.07 -10.10
CA LEU A 101 3.28 1.17 -8.70
C LEU A 101 3.60 2.60 -8.25
N LEU A 102 4.08 3.47 -9.15
CA LEU A 102 4.28 4.89 -8.85
C LEU A 102 2.95 5.64 -8.73
N TRP A 103 1.96 5.31 -9.56
CA TRP A 103 0.61 5.86 -9.39
C TRP A 103 -0.07 5.33 -8.14
N PHE A 104 0.10 4.04 -7.85
CA PHE A 104 -0.31 3.44 -6.57
C PHE A 104 0.34 4.17 -5.38
N TRP A 105 1.66 4.44 -5.45
CA TRP A 105 2.38 5.21 -4.43
C TRP A 105 1.74 6.58 -4.26
N LEU A 106 1.46 7.35 -5.32
CA LEU A 106 0.79 8.65 -5.16
C LEU A 106 -0.58 8.55 -4.45
N VAL A 107 -1.37 7.53 -4.79
CA VAL A 107 -2.72 7.34 -4.23
C VAL A 107 -2.67 6.96 -2.75
N VAL A 108 -1.78 6.05 -2.35
CA VAL A 108 -1.65 5.60 -0.96
C VAL A 108 -0.81 6.58 -0.13
N GLY A 109 0.22 7.15 -0.75
CA GLY A 109 1.22 8.02 -0.14
C GLY A 109 0.69 9.39 0.26
N LEU A 110 -0.21 9.98 -0.52
CA LEU A 110 -0.84 11.26 -0.17
C LEU A 110 -1.58 11.19 1.19
N PRO A 111 -2.47 10.21 1.44
CA PRO A 111 -3.03 10.00 2.77
C PRO A 111 -1.96 9.76 3.86
N LEU A 112 -0.93 8.96 3.57
CA LEU A 112 0.14 8.67 4.53
C LEU A 112 0.90 9.94 4.94
N ILE A 113 1.10 10.92 4.04
CA ILE A 113 1.69 12.21 4.42
C ILE A 113 0.87 12.89 5.50
N VAL A 114 -0.45 12.96 5.33
CA VAL A 114 -1.34 13.63 6.29
C VAL A 114 -1.24 12.94 7.65
N VAL A 115 -1.25 11.61 7.66
CA VAL A 115 -1.16 10.80 8.87
C VAL A 115 0.18 11.00 9.57
N LEU A 116 1.29 10.81 8.84
CA LEU A 116 2.63 10.94 9.39
C LEU A 116 2.88 12.36 9.90
N PHE A 117 2.34 13.37 9.20
CA PHE A 117 2.40 14.76 9.66
C PHE A 117 1.60 14.97 10.95
N LEU A 118 0.36 14.46 11.05
CA LEU A 118 -0.43 14.55 12.27
C LEU A 118 0.27 13.83 13.43
N MET A 119 0.83 12.64 13.20
CA MET A 119 1.64 11.92 14.20
C MET A 119 2.87 12.71 14.63
N LEU A 120 3.54 13.37 13.69
CA LEU A 120 4.73 14.19 13.96
C LEU A 120 4.39 15.42 14.82
N VAL A 121 3.29 16.11 14.52
CA VAL A 121 2.85 17.30 15.26
C VAL A 121 2.32 16.93 16.66
N THR A 122 1.82 15.70 16.82
CA THR A 122 1.33 15.19 18.11
C THR A 122 2.41 14.51 18.94
N ALA A 123 3.57 14.22 18.36
CA ALA A 123 4.71 13.68 19.08
C ALA A 123 5.25 14.71 20.07
N LYS A 124 5.26 14.34 21.36
CA LYS A 124 5.90 15.13 22.41
C LYS A 124 7.41 15.14 22.14
N GLU A 125 8.08 16.25 22.43
CA GLU A 125 9.56 16.42 22.36
C GLU A 125 10.20 16.73 20.99
N LEU A 126 9.45 17.03 19.93
CA LEU A 126 10.08 17.46 18.66
C LEU A 126 10.29 18.97 18.58
N SER A 127 11.49 19.39 18.18
CA SER A 127 11.76 20.79 17.86
C SER A 127 11.03 21.21 16.58
N VAL A 128 10.64 22.49 16.50
CA VAL A 128 9.99 23.04 15.30
C VAL A 128 10.84 22.80 14.04
N ALA A 129 12.16 22.91 14.15
CA ALA A 129 13.08 22.62 13.05
C ALA A 129 12.99 21.17 12.56
N ALA A 130 12.94 20.19 13.49
CA ALA A 130 12.78 18.78 13.14
C ALA A 130 11.44 18.54 12.43
N VAL A 131 10.35 19.15 12.92
CA VAL A 131 9.02 19.06 12.30
C VAL A 131 9.04 19.55 10.86
N VAL A 132 9.66 20.72 10.61
CA VAL A 132 9.77 21.30 9.27
C VAL A 132 10.61 20.41 8.34
N ILE A 133 11.76 19.91 8.81
CA ILE A 133 12.64 19.05 8.01
C ILE A 133 11.91 17.76 7.61
N VAL A 134 11.24 17.10 8.56
CA VAL A 134 10.50 15.87 8.29
C VAL A 134 9.32 16.15 7.36
N ALA A 135 8.58 17.25 7.54
CA ALA A 135 7.49 17.63 6.64
C ALA A 135 7.98 17.85 5.19
N ILE A 136 9.11 18.53 4.99
CA ILE A 136 9.74 18.68 3.67
C ILE A 136 10.13 17.31 3.11
N ALA A 137 10.77 16.46 3.92
CA ALA A 137 11.16 15.12 3.50
C ALA A 137 9.95 14.27 3.09
N LEU A 138 8.81 14.36 3.79
CA LEU A 138 7.56 13.68 3.44
C LEU A 138 7.02 14.15 2.09
N VAL A 139 6.95 15.47 1.86
CA VAL A 139 6.49 16.02 0.57
C VAL A 139 7.40 15.58 -0.58
N LEU A 140 8.73 15.65 -0.37
CA LEU A 140 9.69 15.24 -1.38
C LEU A 140 9.60 13.73 -1.70
N SER A 141 9.48 12.89 -0.68
CA SER A 141 9.45 11.43 -0.85
C SER A 141 8.13 10.90 -1.40
N TYR A 142 6.99 11.43 -0.96
CA TYR A 142 5.66 10.89 -1.32
C TYR A 142 4.98 11.63 -2.48
N LEU A 143 5.41 12.84 -2.87
CA LEU A 143 4.86 13.56 -4.02
C LEU A 143 5.91 13.83 -5.11
N ALA A 144 7.02 14.48 -4.76
CA ALA A 144 7.99 14.94 -5.76
C ALA A 144 8.69 13.75 -6.44
N LEU A 145 9.21 12.80 -5.66
CA LEU A 145 9.92 11.63 -6.15
C LEU A 145 9.05 10.77 -7.09
N PRO A 146 7.84 10.30 -6.70
CA PRO A 146 7.00 9.52 -7.61
C PRO A 146 6.58 10.33 -8.85
N GLY A 147 6.31 11.63 -8.72
CA GLY A 147 6.01 12.50 -9.86
C GLY A 147 7.16 12.60 -10.87
N LEU A 148 8.40 12.77 -10.38
CA LEU A 148 9.60 12.79 -11.22
C LEU A 148 9.85 11.44 -11.90
N LEU A 149 9.68 10.33 -11.17
CA LEU A 149 9.84 8.99 -11.72
C LEU A 149 8.75 8.67 -12.76
N ILE A 150 7.50 9.07 -12.54
CA ILE A 150 6.43 8.93 -13.55
C ILE A 150 6.81 9.69 -14.82
N ARG A 151 7.31 10.92 -14.70
CA ARG A 151 7.79 11.69 -15.84
C ARG A 151 8.93 10.94 -16.55
N PHE A 152 9.91 10.43 -15.81
CA PHE A 152 11.02 9.64 -16.35
C PHE A 152 10.54 8.41 -17.13
N TYR A 153 9.67 7.56 -16.56
CA TYR A 153 9.16 6.37 -17.25
C TYR A 153 8.20 6.67 -18.41
N ARG A 154 7.61 7.87 -18.44
CA ARG A 154 6.83 8.37 -19.58
C ARG A 154 7.70 8.96 -20.70
N CYS A 155 8.96 9.31 -20.43
CA CYS A 155 9.85 9.86 -21.45
C CYS A 155 10.01 8.91 -22.64
N ARG A 156 9.97 9.48 -23.85
CA ARG A 156 10.13 8.76 -25.12
C ARG A 156 11.37 7.86 -25.14
N ASN A 157 12.51 8.40 -24.71
CA ASN A 157 13.79 7.68 -24.70
C ASN A 157 13.78 6.45 -23.78
N VAL A 158 13.13 6.54 -22.61
CA VAL A 158 12.99 5.38 -21.70
C VAL A 158 12.08 4.33 -22.31
N ARG A 159 10.93 4.75 -22.87
CA ARG A 159 10.00 3.84 -23.54
C ARG A 159 10.68 3.10 -24.70
N LEU A 160 11.34 3.82 -25.60
CA LEU A 160 12.06 3.23 -26.74
C LEU A 160 13.18 2.29 -26.29
N THR A 161 13.88 2.62 -25.20
CA THR A 161 14.92 1.74 -24.65
C THR A 161 14.36 0.38 -24.26
N PHE A 162 13.21 0.34 -23.57
CA PHE A 162 12.54 -0.92 -23.24
C PHE A 162 12.03 -1.66 -24.50
N GLU A 163 11.45 -0.95 -25.47
CA GLU A 163 10.91 -1.56 -26.70
C GLU A 163 12.00 -2.15 -27.62
N VAL A 164 13.19 -1.52 -27.67
CA VAL A 164 14.34 -2.01 -28.47
C VAL A 164 14.98 -3.25 -27.83
N HIS A 165 15.11 -3.27 -26.50
CA HIS A 165 15.78 -4.37 -25.80
C HIS A 165 14.89 -5.61 -25.60
N ASP A 166 13.57 -5.44 -25.51
CA ASP A 166 12.63 -6.54 -25.34
C ASP A 166 11.44 -6.38 -26.31
N PRO A 167 11.55 -6.96 -27.53
CA PRO A 167 10.51 -6.82 -28.55
C PRO A 167 9.25 -7.64 -28.23
N LYS A 168 9.29 -8.50 -27.21
CA LYS A 168 8.13 -9.29 -26.79
C LYS A 168 7.07 -8.38 -26.17
N THR A 169 5.81 -8.63 -26.52
CA THR A 169 4.65 -8.00 -25.88
C THR A 169 4.16 -8.90 -24.74
N TYR A 170 3.81 -8.31 -23.60
CA TYR A 170 3.27 -9.02 -22.45
C TYR A 170 1.81 -8.63 -22.18
N TRP A 171 1.02 -9.57 -21.63
CA TRP A 171 -0.40 -9.36 -21.32
C TRP A 171 -0.68 -8.12 -20.45
N ILE A 172 0.22 -7.78 -19.52
CA ILE A 172 0.06 -6.63 -18.62
C ILE A 172 0.12 -5.29 -19.37
N GLU A 173 0.73 -5.27 -20.56
CA GLU A 173 0.84 -4.05 -21.36
C GLU A 173 -0.47 -3.66 -22.03
N GLU A 174 -1.28 -4.67 -22.40
CA GLU A 174 -2.60 -4.55 -23.01
C GLU A 174 -3.61 -3.94 -22.04
N LEU A 175 -3.41 -4.15 -20.73
CA LEU A 175 -4.31 -3.61 -19.72
C LEU A 175 -4.17 -2.09 -19.56
N PRO A 176 -5.30 -1.35 -19.45
CA PRO A 176 -5.29 0.06 -19.10
C PRO A 176 -4.58 0.31 -17.77
N LEU A 177 -3.75 1.35 -17.73
CA LEU A 177 -3.01 1.72 -16.52
C LEU A 177 -3.94 1.92 -15.30
N PRO A 178 -5.11 2.58 -15.40
CA PRO A 178 -6.02 2.73 -14.26
C PRO A 178 -6.50 1.39 -13.68
N ALA A 179 -6.77 0.39 -14.53
CA ALA A 179 -7.20 -0.94 -14.06
C ALA A 179 -6.09 -1.66 -13.29
N LEU A 180 -4.83 -1.52 -13.72
CA LEU A 180 -3.67 -2.07 -13.00
C LEU A 180 -3.45 -1.36 -11.66
N VAL A 181 -3.61 -0.02 -11.62
CA VAL A 181 -3.50 0.77 -10.38
C VAL A 181 -4.58 0.35 -9.39
N LEU A 182 -5.84 0.24 -9.84
CA LEU A 182 -6.95 -0.23 -9.00
C LEU A 182 -6.72 -1.66 -8.50
N SER A 183 -6.28 -2.56 -9.36
CA SER A 183 -5.97 -3.94 -8.95
C SER A 183 -4.86 -3.98 -7.91
N SER A 184 -3.83 -3.13 -8.05
CA SER A 184 -2.75 -3.00 -7.06
C SER A 184 -3.27 -2.43 -5.74
N LEU A 185 -4.16 -1.44 -5.78
CA LEU A 185 -4.84 -0.89 -4.59
C LEU A 185 -5.66 -1.96 -3.88
N TYR A 186 -6.43 -2.78 -4.62
CA TYR A 186 -7.24 -3.83 -4.01
C TYR A 186 -6.36 -4.91 -3.36
N ILE A 187 -5.26 -5.30 -3.99
CA ILE A 187 -4.27 -6.20 -3.39
C ILE A 187 -3.70 -5.59 -2.11
N PHE A 188 -3.35 -4.30 -2.11
CA PHE A 188 -2.91 -3.61 -0.91
C PHE A 188 -3.99 -3.62 0.20
N TYR A 189 -5.25 -3.38 -0.13
CA TYR A 189 -6.34 -3.45 0.86
C TYR A 189 -6.56 -4.87 1.37
N ILE A 190 -6.35 -5.91 0.56
CA ILE A 190 -6.36 -7.29 1.04
C ILE A 190 -5.31 -7.45 2.15
N PHE A 191 -4.06 -7.04 1.91
CA PHE A 191 -3.02 -7.10 2.95
C PHE A 191 -3.35 -6.24 4.17
N ALA A 192 -3.85 -5.01 3.96
CA ALA A 192 -4.20 -4.11 5.04
C ALA A 192 -5.35 -4.64 5.92
N LEU A 193 -6.33 -5.35 5.34
CA LEU A 193 -7.44 -5.95 6.09
C LEU A 193 -7.04 -7.18 6.90
N HIS A 194 -5.86 -7.76 6.68
CA HIS A 194 -5.33 -8.78 7.60
C HIS A 194 -4.77 -8.16 8.89
N ILE A 195 -4.42 -6.87 8.89
CA ILE A 195 -3.84 -6.21 10.06
C ILE A 195 -4.82 -6.24 11.25
N PRO A 196 -6.10 -5.85 11.12
CA PRO A 196 -7.04 -5.90 12.24
C PRO A 196 -7.31 -7.31 12.78
N ILE A 197 -7.08 -8.37 11.99
CA ILE A 197 -7.16 -9.76 12.47
C ILE A 197 -6.16 -9.98 13.61
N LEU A 198 -4.98 -9.37 13.53
CA LEU A 198 -3.96 -9.40 14.58
C LEU A 198 -4.36 -8.64 15.85
N PHE A 199 -5.41 -7.81 15.77
CA PHE A 199 -5.92 -6.95 16.84
C PHE A 199 -7.37 -7.31 17.19
N ASN A 200 -7.63 -8.59 17.42
CA ASN A 200 -8.95 -9.13 17.79
C ASN A 200 -10.07 -8.87 16.76
N GLY A 201 -9.71 -8.77 15.48
CA GLY A 201 -10.67 -8.66 14.38
C GLY A 201 -11.47 -7.35 14.38
N ILE A 202 -10.96 -6.29 15.00
CA ILE A 202 -11.69 -5.02 15.12
C ILE A 202 -11.98 -4.43 13.73
N VAL A 203 -13.25 -4.18 13.42
CA VAL A 203 -13.66 -3.63 12.12
C VAL A 203 -14.79 -2.62 12.28
N PRO A 204 -14.69 -1.43 11.65
CA PRO A 204 -15.77 -0.46 11.62
C PRO A 204 -17.02 -0.97 10.89
N PHE A 205 -18.18 -0.88 11.55
CA PHE A 205 -19.48 -1.27 11.01
C PHE A 205 -20.57 -0.24 11.33
N PHE A 206 -20.71 0.77 10.47
CA PHE A 206 -21.81 1.76 10.46
C PHE A 206 -22.16 2.36 11.84
N GLY A 207 -21.16 2.96 12.51
CA GLY A 207 -21.32 3.62 13.81
C GLY A 207 -20.94 2.73 15.00
N THR A 208 -20.76 1.42 14.80
CA THR A 208 -20.27 0.50 15.84
C THR A 208 -19.02 -0.24 15.36
N PHE A 209 -18.38 -0.98 16.28
CA PHE A 209 -17.30 -1.91 15.94
C PHE A 209 -17.80 -3.35 16.06
N LEU A 210 -17.43 -4.18 15.09
CA LEU A 210 -17.43 -5.63 15.25
C LEU A 210 -16.02 -6.07 15.63
N TYR A 211 -15.93 -7.14 16.41
CA TYR A 211 -14.68 -7.69 16.93
C TYR A 211 -14.85 -9.19 17.21
N ASP A 212 -13.79 -9.83 17.69
CA ASP A 212 -13.70 -11.27 17.88
C ASP A 212 -14.10 -12.02 16.59
N LEU A 213 -14.83 -13.13 16.69
CA LEU A 213 -15.19 -13.97 15.55
C LEU A 213 -16.07 -13.26 14.52
N GLN A 214 -16.97 -12.36 14.95
CA GLN A 214 -17.85 -11.63 14.04
C GLN A 214 -17.06 -10.65 13.17
N GLY A 215 -16.10 -9.95 13.79
CA GLY A 215 -15.19 -9.05 13.08
C GLY A 215 -14.30 -9.80 12.09
N ILE A 216 -13.71 -10.92 12.50
CA ILE A 216 -12.89 -11.78 11.62
C ILE A 216 -13.71 -12.29 10.43
N ALA A 217 -14.93 -12.80 10.67
CA ALA A 217 -15.78 -13.29 9.59
C ALA A 217 -16.15 -12.19 8.58
N LEU A 218 -16.41 -10.96 9.05
CA LEU A 218 -16.65 -9.82 8.16
C LEU A 218 -15.37 -9.45 7.38
N LEU A 219 -14.20 -9.43 8.02
CA LEU A 219 -12.92 -9.17 7.36
C LEU A 219 -12.65 -10.20 6.25
N ASP A 220 -12.87 -11.49 6.51
CA ASP A 220 -12.73 -12.56 5.52
C ASP A 220 -13.66 -12.36 4.31
N LEU A 221 -14.92 -11.98 4.56
CA LEU A 221 -15.88 -11.66 3.50
C LEU A 221 -15.42 -10.46 2.67
N LEU A 222 -14.93 -9.40 3.33
CA LEU A 222 -14.41 -8.20 2.67
C LEU A 222 -13.17 -8.52 1.81
N ILE A 223 -12.26 -9.34 2.32
CA ILE A 223 -11.08 -9.83 1.60
C ILE A 223 -11.50 -10.67 0.39
N ALA A 224 -12.44 -11.61 0.54
CA ALA A 224 -12.95 -12.44 -0.56
C ALA A 224 -13.60 -11.58 -1.66
N CYS A 225 -14.38 -10.56 -1.27
CA CYS A 225 -14.91 -9.56 -2.19
C CYS A 225 -13.80 -8.84 -2.95
N LEU A 226 -12.74 -8.37 -2.28
CA LEU A 226 -11.61 -7.72 -2.95
C LEU A 226 -10.87 -8.65 -3.92
N VAL A 227 -10.69 -9.93 -3.58
CA VAL A 227 -10.09 -10.92 -4.50
C VAL A 227 -10.92 -11.05 -5.78
N CYS A 228 -12.25 -11.15 -5.64
CA CYS A 228 -13.16 -11.14 -6.79
C CYS A 228 -13.03 -9.83 -7.59
N LEU A 229 -12.95 -8.68 -6.93
CA LEU A 229 -12.81 -7.38 -7.59
C LEU A 229 -11.47 -7.24 -8.32
N VAL A 230 -10.36 -7.75 -7.78
CA VAL A 230 -9.05 -7.82 -8.47
C VAL A 230 -9.20 -8.62 -9.77
N TRP A 231 -9.76 -9.82 -9.68
CA TRP A 231 -9.95 -10.68 -10.85
C TRP A 231 -10.86 -10.02 -11.90
N GLY A 232 -12.00 -9.47 -11.47
CA GLY A 232 -12.93 -8.77 -12.35
C GLY A 232 -12.34 -7.53 -13.00
N SER A 233 -11.46 -6.81 -12.29
CA SER A 233 -10.80 -5.60 -12.77
C SER A 233 -9.69 -5.88 -13.77
N LEU A 234 -8.91 -6.93 -13.55
CA LEU A 234 -7.94 -7.42 -14.54
C LEU A 234 -8.62 -7.97 -15.80
N ARG A 235 -9.89 -8.40 -15.69
CA ARG A 235 -10.74 -8.83 -16.81
C ARG A 235 -11.64 -7.71 -17.38
N LEU A 236 -11.48 -6.48 -16.89
CA LEU A 236 -12.20 -5.27 -17.33
C LEU A 236 -13.74 -5.43 -17.33
N LYS A 237 -14.27 -6.23 -16.39
CA LYS A 237 -15.71 -6.54 -16.33
C LYS A 237 -16.49 -5.39 -15.70
N ALA A 238 -17.62 -5.01 -16.31
CA ALA A 238 -18.48 -3.93 -15.82
C ALA A 238 -18.98 -4.14 -14.37
N TRP A 239 -19.28 -5.39 -13.99
CA TRP A 239 -19.71 -5.71 -12.63
C TRP A 239 -18.61 -5.41 -11.60
N ALA A 240 -17.33 -5.54 -11.96
CA ALA A 240 -16.22 -5.28 -11.05
C ALA A 240 -16.08 -3.78 -10.76
N TRP A 241 -16.37 -2.94 -11.74
CA TRP A 241 -16.44 -1.49 -11.56
C TRP A 241 -17.57 -1.09 -10.60
N TRP A 242 -18.79 -1.57 -10.86
CA TRP A 242 -19.94 -1.32 -9.97
C TRP A 242 -19.72 -1.89 -8.56
N GLY A 243 -19.23 -3.12 -8.47
CA GLY A 243 -18.91 -3.77 -7.20
C GLY A 243 -17.87 -3.00 -6.41
N SER A 244 -16.84 -2.45 -7.08
CA SER A 244 -15.84 -1.61 -6.41
C SER A 244 -16.41 -0.28 -5.93
N LEU A 245 -17.31 0.36 -6.70
CA LEU A 245 -17.98 1.58 -6.26
C LEU A 245 -18.80 1.36 -4.98
N ILE A 246 -19.57 0.27 -4.95
CA ILE A 246 -20.41 -0.10 -3.80
C ILE A 246 -19.52 -0.47 -2.61
N TYR A 247 -18.54 -1.35 -2.82
CA TYR A 247 -17.62 -1.82 -1.78
C TYR A 247 -16.89 -0.65 -1.11
N PHE A 248 -16.20 0.19 -1.88
CA PHE A 248 -15.42 1.29 -1.34
C PHE A 248 -16.32 2.41 -0.80
N GLY A 249 -17.49 2.65 -1.40
CA GLY A 249 -18.47 3.60 -0.87
C GLY A 249 -18.95 3.18 0.53
N MET A 250 -19.39 1.93 0.70
CA MET A 250 -19.83 1.40 1.99
C MET A 250 -18.70 1.36 3.01
N ALA A 251 -17.51 0.88 2.63
CA ALA A 251 -16.34 0.83 3.51
C ALA A 251 -15.94 2.23 3.99
N THR A 252 -16.01 3.24 3.11
CA THR A 252 -15.74 4.64 3.45
C THR A 252 -16.74 5.17 4.46
N VAL A 253 -18.04 5.04 4.18
CA VAL A 253 -19.11 5.53 5.06
C VAL A 253 -19.04 4.84 6.42
N SER A 254 -18.90 3.51 6.43
CA SER A 254 -18.78 2.71 7.65
C SER A 254 -17.58 3.16 8.50
N SER A 255 -16.40 3.27 7.88
CA SER A 255 -15.17 3.63 8.59
C SER A 255 -15.23 5.05 9.15
N ILE A 256 -15.63 6.03 8.35
CA ILE A 256 -15.70 7.43 8.78
C ILE A 256 -16.74 7.59 9.89
N LEU A 257 -17.93 7.01 9.72
CA LEU A 257 -19.01 7.14 10.71
C LEU A 257 -18.62 6.53 12.06
N THR A 258 -18.13 5.29 12.08
CA THR A 258 -17.71 4.63 13.32
C THR A 258 -16.54 5.37 13.97
N LEU A 259 -15.48 5.67 13.21
CA LEU A 259 -14.26 6.23 13.80
C LEU A 259 -14.46 7.66 14.26
N ALA A 260 -15.19 8.50 13.53
CA ALA A 260 -15.44 9.88 13.93
C ALA A 260 -16.26 9.99 15.23
N GLN A 261 -17.08 8.97 15.55
CA GLN A 261 -17.89 8.90 16.77
C GLN A 261 -17.17 8.23 17.94
N SER A 262 -15.98 7.67 17.73
CA SER A 262 -15.27 6.88 18.74
C SER A 262 -14.18 7.69 19.43
N SER A 263 -13.95 7.45 20.72
CA SER A 263 -12.73 7.94 21.37
C SER A 263 -11.57 6.95 21.18
N TYR A 264 -10.33 7.43 21.31
CA TYR A 264 -9.17 6.54 21.28
C TYR A 264 -9.18 5.52 22.43
N ALA A 265 -9.66 5.95 23.61
CA ALA A 265 -9.83 5.07 24.76
C ALA A 265 -10.83 3.94 24.48
N ASP A 266 -11.95 4.24 23.81
CA ASP A 266 -12.94 3.21 23.44
C ASP A 266 -12.32 2.18 22.49
N ILE A 267 -11.59 2.64 21.46
CA ILE A 267 -10.91 1.77 20.49
C ILE A 267 -9.89 0.86 21.20
N LEU A 268 -9.06 1.42 22.09
CA LEU A 268 -8.08 0.64 22.86
C LEU A 268 -8.77 -0.38 23.79
N SER A 269 -9.87 -0.01 24.43
CA SER A 269 -10.60 -0.91 25.34
C SER A 269 -11.15 -2.15 24.64
N LEU A 270 -11.55 -2.01 23.37
CA LEU A 270 -12.05 -3.12 22.55
C LEU A 270 -10.95 -4.09 22.13
N MET A 271 -9.71 -3.62 21.99
CA MET A 271 -8.58 -4.46 21.59
C MET A 271 -8.03 -5.33 22.74
N LYS A 272 -8.46 -5.10 23.99
CA LYS A 272 -8.10 -5.92 25.16
C LYS A 272 -6.58 -6.13 25.32
N PHE A 273 -5.79 -5.09 25.05
CA PHE A 273 -4.32 -5.17 25.18
C PHE A 273 -3.89 -5.40 26.63
N ALA A 274 -2.68 -5.96 26.78
CA ALA A 274 -2.10 -6.19 28.11
C ALA A 274 -1.89 -4.85 28.85
N PRO A 275 -1.93 -4.82 30.19
CA PRO A 275 -1.75 -3.59 30.97
C PRO A 275 -0.49 -2.81 30.59
N THR A 276 0.64 -3.51 30.39
CA THR A 276 1.90 -2.91 29.98
C THR A 276 1.82 -2.19 28.62
N GLU A 277 1.07 -2.76 27.66
CA GLU A 277 0.85 -2.13 26.34
C GLU A 277 -0.12 -0.97 26.46
N MET A 278 -1.18 -1.12 27.26
CA MET A 278 -2.14 -0.05 27.55
C MET A 278 -1.43 1.15 28.17
N ASP A 279 -0.54 0.96 29.13
CA ASP A 279 0.23 2.03 29.77
C ASP A 279 1.18 2.72 28.77
N ALA A 280 1.78 1.95 27.84
CA ALA A 280 2.62 2.52 26.79
C ALA A 280 1.83 3.32 25.74
N LEU A 281 0.57 2.94 25.49
CA LEU A 281 -0.33 3.61 24.55
C LEU A 281 -1.12 4.75 25.22
N GLN A 282 -1.20 4.76 26.55
CA GLN A 282 -1.77 5.85 27.33
C GLN A 282 -0.95 7.12 27.12
N GLY A 283 -1.61 8.19 26.65
CA GLY A 283 -0.99 9.50 26.45
C GLY A 283 -0.66 9.83 25.00
N VAL A 284 -0.93 8.94 24.05
CA VAL A 284 -1.00 9.29 22.62
C VAL A 284 -2.18 10.26 22.43
N PRO A 285 -1.98 11.49 21.94
CA PRO A 285 -3.06 12.46 21.77
C PRO A 285 -3.86 12.17 20.47
N ALA A 286 -4.35 10.94 20.35
CA ALA A 286 -5.19 10.50 19.26
C ALA A 286 -6.68 10.59 19.63
N GLN A 287 -7.52 10.85 18.63
CA GLN A 287 -8.97 10.78 18.73
C GLN A 287 -9.48 9.98 17.54
N GLY A 288 -10.72 9.48 17.62
CA GLY A 288 -11.33 8.73 16.54
C GLY A 288 -11.35 9.47 15.21
N VAL A 289 -11.49 10.80 15.22
CA VAL A 289 -11.38 11.64 14.01
C VAL A 289 -10.03 11.48 13.31
N HIS A 290 -8.91 11.34 14.03
CA HIS A 290 -7.60 11.11 13.42
C HIS A 290 -7.57 9.77 12.67
N PHE A 291 -8.16 8.73 13.25
CA PHE A 291 -8.30 7.43 12.59
C PHE A 291 -9.29 7.46 11.42
N ALA A 292 -10.37 8.24 11.54
CA ALA A 292 -11.32 8.46 10.45
C ALA A 292 -10.65 9.13 9.25
N VAL A 293 -9.75 10.09 9.48
CA VAL A 293 -8.93 10.70 8.42
C VAL A 293 -7.93 9.69 7.85
N LEU A 294 -7.21 8.98 8.71
CA LEU A 294 -6.22 7.95 8.32
C LEU A 294 -6.82 6.89 7.40
N ILE A 295 -8.00 6.37 7.73
CA ILE A 295 -8.64 5.29 6.96
C ILE A 295 -9.54 5.86 5.85
N GLY A 296 -10.21 6.98 6.11
CA GLY A 296 -11.16 7.59 5.18
C GLY A 296 -10.50 8.20 3.95
N ILE A 297 -9.37 8.91 4.07
CA ILE A 297 -8.72 9.53 2.90
C ILE A 297 -8.25 8.47 1.88
N PRO A 298 -7.54 7.38 2.24
CA PRO A 298 -7.20 6.34 1.27
C PRO A 298 -8.43 5.75 0.58
N LEU A 299 -9.49 5.44 1.33
CA LEU A 299 -10.72 4.87 0.77
C LEU A 299 -11.42 5.84 -0.18
N LEU A 300 -11.56 7.11 0.19
CA LEU A 300 -12.11 8.17 -0.67
C LEU A 300 -11.27 8.38 -1.93
N THR A 301 -9.94 8.39 -1.81
CA THR A 301 -9.04 8.56 -2.96
C THR A 301 -9.17 7.38 -3.92
N THR A 302 -9.22 6.16 -3.39
CA THR A 302 -9.48 4.95 -4.20
C THR A 302 -10.86 5.00 -4.85
N TRP A 303 -11.89 5.44 -4.13
CA TRP A 303 -13.24 5.58 -4.65
C TRP A 303 -13.32 6.60 -5.80
N GLY A 304 -12.65 7.76 -5.67
CA GLY A 304 -12.50 8.73 -6.75
C GLY A 304 -11.79 8.15 -7.98
N MET A 305 -10.72 7.37 -7.78
CA MET A 305 -10.02 6.66 -8.86
C MET A 305 -10.92 5.64 -9.57
N ILE A 306 -11.80 4.94 -8.84
CA ILE A 306 -12.78 4.02 -9.42
C ILE A 306 -13.73 4.79 -10.34
N VAL A 307 -14.29 5.91 -9.89
CA VAL A 307 -15.18 6.76 -10.71
C VAL A 307 -14.50 7.19 -12.00
N LEU A 308 -13.27 7.70 -11.92
CA LEU A 308 -12.49 8.17 -13.07
C LEU A 308 -12.11 7.03 -14.04
N SER A 309 -12.07 5.79 -13.56
CA SER A 309 -11.70 4.62 -14.37
C SER A 309 -12.83 4.07 -15.24
N LYS A 310 -14.08 4.53 -15.06
CA LYS A 310 -15.31 3.96 -15.69
C LYS A 310 -15.16 3.59 -17.16
N ARG A 311 -14.55 4.48 -17.96
CA ARG A 311 -14.40 4.31 -19.42
C ARG A 311 -13.64 3.06 -19.86
N HIS A 312 -12.93 2.39 -18.94
CA HIS A 312 -12.13 1.20 -19.25
C HIS A 312 -12.87 -0.12 -18.94
N PHE A 313 -14.09 -0.07 -18.41
CA PHE A 313 -14.86 -1.25 -18.00
C PHE A 313 -16.15 -1.35 -18.82
N GLY A 314 -16.38 -2.50 -19.49
CA GLY A 314 -17.59 -2.74 -20.30
C GLY A 314 -17.36 -3.51 -21.60
N PRO A 315 -18.41 -3.73 -22.42
CA PRO A 315 -18.36 -4.52 -23.66
C PRO A 315 -17.34 -3.98 -24.69
N GLU A 316 -17.13 -2.65 -24.70
CA GLU A 316 -16.17 -1.98 -25.59
C GLU A 316 -14.72 -2.02 -25.07
N GLY A 317 -14.51 -2.41 -23.80
CA GLY A 317 -13.19 -2.51 -23.17
C GLY A 317 -12.64 -3.94 -23.11
N GLY A 318 -13.37 -4.92 -23.62
CA GLY A 318 -12.90 -6.30 -23.73
C GLY A 318 -11.88 -6.42 -24.86
N ILE A 319 -10.68 -6.92 -24.54
CA ILE A 319 -9.71 -7.38 -25.54
C ILE A 319 -10.41 -8.48 -26.35
N SER A 320 -10.73 -8.18 -27.61
CA SER A 320 -11.19 -9.14 -28.63
C SER A 320 -10.04 -10.04 -29.05
#